data_AF-A0A8T4MB98-F1
#
_entry.id   AF-A0A8T4MB98-F1
#
_cell.length_a   1.000
_cell.length_b   1.000
_cell.length_c   1.000
_cell.angle_alpha   90.00
_cell.angle_beta   90.00
_cell.angle_gamma   90.00
#
_symmetry.space_group_name_H-M   'P 1'
#
loop_
_entity.id
_entity.type
_entity.pdbx_description
1 polymer ?
#
loop_
_entity_poly.entity_id
_entity_poly.type
_entity_poly.pdbx_seq_one_letter_code
_entity_poly.pdbx_strand_id
1 'polypeptide(L)' 'MLKNNLINFANYELFILIGILMTLGTIIKLLSIKNFSSDWFWLLAGIGLIVEGSISLLKQKKFDKKYKIIEIN' A
#
# COMPACT_ATOMS: atom_id res chain seq x y z
N MET A 1 12.28 8.99 18.71
CA MET A 1 12.51 9.84 17.52
C MET A 1 12.72 9.01 16.24
N LEU A 2 13.51 7.92 16.26
CA LEU A 2 13.70 6.99 15.12
C LEU A 2 12.40 6.34 14.57
N LYS A 3 11.41 6.07 15.43
CA LYS A 3 10.15 5.41 15.06
C LYS A 3 9.30 6.19 14.03
N ASN A 4 9.42 7.52 13.99
CA ASN A 4 8.63 8.34 13.06
C ASN A 4 9.19 8.37 11.63
N ASN A 5 10.50 8.17 11.45
CA ASN A 5 11.13 8.27 10.13
C ASN A 5 10.96 6.98 9.31
N LEU A 6 11.02 5.81 9.94
CA LEU A 6 10.71 4.53 9.30
C LEU A 6 9.27 4.50 8.78
N ILE A 7 8.32 5.06 9.55
CA ILE A 7 6.92 5.16 9.14
C ILE A 7 6.80 6.08 7.92
N ASN A 8 7.43 7.25 7.90
CA ASN A 8 7.28 8.17 6.78
C ASN A 8 7.91 7.69 5.47
N PHE A 9 9.05 7.00 5.52
CA PHE A 9 9.75 6.49 4.33
C PHE A 9 9.08 5.21 3.77
N ALA A 10 8.65 4.30 4.66
CA ALA A 10 8.02 3.04 4.24
C ALA A 10 6.57 3.16 3.73
N ASN A 11 5.91 4.30 3.90
CA ASN A 11 4.47 4.41 3.62
C ASN A 11 4.12 4.32 2.13
N TYR A 12 4.83 5.04 1.26
CA TYR A 12 4.46 5.06 -0.17
C TYR A 12 5.35 4.20 -1.04
N GLU A 13 6.62 4.02 -0.66
CA GLU A 13 7.57 3.23 -1.46
C GLU A 13 7.13 1.77 -1.59
N LEU A 14 6.64 1.16 -0.50
CA LEU A 14 6.17 -0.23 -0.51
C LEU A 14 4.94 -0.42 -1.41
N PHE A 15 4.01 0.54 -1.37
CA PHE A 15 2.83 0.52 -2.22
C PHE A 15 3.20 0.69 -3.71
N ILE A 16 4.08 1.64 -4.00
CA ILE A 16 4.62 1.88 -5.35
C ILE A 16 5.35 0.64 -5.85
N LEU A 17 6.17 0.00 -5.01
CA LEU A 17 6.90 -1.22 -5.34
C LEU A 17 5.94 -2.38 -5.66
N ILE A 18 4.87 -2.56 -4.89
CA ILE A 18 3.83 -3.57 -5.19
C ILE A 18 3.17 -3.26 -6.55
N GLY A 19 2.87 -2.00 -6.84
CA GLY A 19 2.33 -1.58 -8.15
C GLY A 19 3.28 -1.86 -9.32
N ILE A 20 4.58 -1.61 -9.15
CA ILE A 20 5.61 -1.91 -10.16
C ILE A 20 5.72 -3.43 -10.38
N LEU A 21 5.77 -4.22 -9.30
CA LEU A 21 5.86 -5.68 -9.38
C LEU A 21 4.64 -6.30 -10.06
N MET A 22 3.44 -5.81 -9.72
CA MET A 22 2.18 -6.16 -10.39
C MET A 22 2.29 -5.87 -11.89
N THR A 23 2.65 -4.64 -12.26
CA THR A 23 2.70 -4.21 -13.67
C THR A 23 3.70 -5.03 -14.48
N LEU A 24 4.95 -5.14 -14.00
CA LEU A 24 6.01 -5.90 -14.68
C LEU A 24 5.67 -7.39 -14.75
N GLY A 25 5.18 -7.97 -13.64
CA GLY A 25 4.77 -9.36 -13.62
C GLY A 25 3.65 -9.64 -14.63
N THR A 26 2.67 -8.73 -14.74
CA THR A 26 1.54 -8.91 -15.66
C THR A 26 2.02 -8.86 -17.12
N ILE A 27 2.94 -7.94 -17.45
CA ILE A 27 3.56 -7.87 -18.78
C ILE A 27 4.31 -9.17 -19.10
N ILE A 28 5.13 -9.68 -18.17
CA ILE A 28 5.87 -10.94 -18.36
C ILE A 28 4.91 -12.12 -18.62
N LYS A 29 3.79 -12.17 -17.90
CA LYS A 29 2.75 -13.19 -18.09
C LYS A 29 2.06 -13.07 -19.44
N LEU A 30 1.70 -11.85 -19.85
CA LEU A 30 1.03 -11.60 -21.13
C LEU A 30 1.93 -11.93 -22.33
N LEU A 31 3.23 -11.65 -22.22
CA LEU A 31 4.23 -12.06 -23.22
C LEU A 31 4.47 -13.57 -23.23
N SER A 32 3.78 -14.35 -22.40
CA SER A 32 3.93 -15.82 -22.25
C SER A 32 5.37 -16.26 -21.97
N ILE A 33 6.21 -15.36 -21.46
CA ILE A 33 7.62 -15.63 -21.12
C ILE A 33 7.70 -16.64 -19.96
N LYS A 34 6.71 -16.62 -19.06
CA LYS A 34 6.61 -17.53 -17.92
C LYS A 34 5.16 -17.85 -17.60
N ASN A 35 4.85 -19.14 -17.46
CA ASN A 35 3.53 -19.61 -17.02
C ASN A 35 3.47 -19.70 -15.49
N PHE A 36 2.73 -18.78 -14.87
CA PHE A 36 2.48 -18.78 -13.43
C PHE A 36 1.02 -18.39 -13.15
N SER A 37 0.44 -18.90 -12.06
CA SER A 37 -0.98 -18.66 -11.73
C SER A 37 -1.27 -17.17 -11.53
N SER A 38 -2.48 -16.74 -11.91
CA SER A 38 -2.95 -15.38 -11.65
C SER A 38 -3.19 -15.12 -10.16
N ASP A 39 -3.32 -16.17 -9.35
CA ASP A 39 -3.57 -16.07 -7.90
C ASP A 39 -2.45 -15.31 -7.18
N TRP A 40 -1.22 -15.37 -7.69
CA TRP A 40 -0.10 -14.61 -7.18
C TRP A 40 -0.29 -13.09 -7.30
N PHE A 41 -0.93 -12.61 -8.37
CA PHE A 41 -1.27 -11.19 -8.51
C PHE A 41 -2.38 -10.79 -7.56
N TRP A 42 -3.39 -11.65 -7.38
CA TRP A 42 -4.47 -11.42 -6.43
C TRP A 42 -3.94 -11.33 -5.00
N LEU A 43 -3.01 -12.19 -4.62
CA LEU A 43 -2.33 -12.13 -3.33
C LEU A 43 -1.54 -10.83 -3.15
N LEU A 44 -0.74 -10.44 -4.15
CA LEU A 44 0.04 -9.20 -4.15
C LEU A 44 -0.85 -7.96 -4.04
N ALA A 45 -1.96 -7.92 -4.78
CA ALA A 45 -2.95 -6.85 -4.70
C ALA A 45 -3.59 -6.76 -3.32
N GLY A 46 -3.97 -7.91 -2.73
CA GLY A 46 -4.51 -7.96 -1.37
C GLY A 46 -3.52 -7.42 -0.32
N ILE A 47 -2.25 -7.78 -0.42
CA ILE A 47 -1.19 -7.24 0.45
C ILE A 47 -1.05 -5.72 0.27
N GLY A 48 -1.06 -5.23 -0.97
CA GLY A 48 -1.01 -3.80 -1.28
C GLY A 48 -2.15 -3.02 -0.62
N LEU A 49 -3.38 -3.54 -0.72
CA LEU A 49 -4.57 -2.93 -0.09
C LEU A 49 -4.48 -2.92 1.44
N ILE A 50 -4.00 -3.99 2.06
CA ILE A 50 -3.81 -4.05 3.52
C ILE A 50 -2.79 -3.01 3.98
N VAL A 51 -1.68 -2.88 3.24
CA VAL A 51 -0.63 -1.90 3.54
C VAL A 51 -1.19 -0.48 3.41
N GLU A 52 -1.84 -0.16 2.29
CA GLU A 52 -2.45 1.15 2.06
C GLU A 52 -3.51 1.50 3.11
N GLY A 53 -4.42 0.56 3.41
CA GLY A 53 -5.46 0.72 4.42
C GLY A 53 -4.88 0.96 5.81
N SER A 54 -3.83 0.22 6.18
CA SER A 54 -3.13 0.39 7.47
C SER A 54 -2.50 1.78 7.59
N ILE A 55 -1.87 2.27 6.52
CA ILE A 55 -1.25 3.60 6.49
C ILE A 55 -2.31 4.70 6.61
N SER A 56 -3.42 4.56 5.87
CA SER A 56 -4.54 5.48 5.93
C SER A 56 -5.10 5.58 7.35
N LEU A 57 -5.35 4.43 7.99
CA LEU A 57 -5.83 4.36 9.38
C LEU A 57 -4.87 5.03 10.38
N LEU A 58 -3.56 4.81 10.24
CA LEU A 58 -2.56 5.44 11.10
C LEU A 58 -2.52 6.96 10.92
N LYS A 59 -2.63 7.44 9.67
CA LYS A 59 -2.68 8.88 9.37
C LYS A 59 -3.96 9.52 9.91
N GLN A 60 -5.10 8.85 9.76
CA GLN A 60 -6.39 9.31 10.29
C GLN A 60 -6.34 9.41 11.81
N LYS A 61 -5.89 8.37 12.51
CA LYS A 61 -5.70 8.41 13.98
C LYS A 61 -4.79 9.56 14.44
N LYS A 62 -3.73 9.85 13.67
CA LYS A 62 -2.82 10.97 13.97
C LYS A 62 -3.50 12.33 13.74
N PHE A 63 -4.32 12.43 12.71
CA PHE A 63 -5.11 13.62 12.41
C PHE A 63 -6.15 13.89 13.50
N ASP A 64 -6.94 12.88 13.86
CA ASP A 64 -8.00 12.97 14.89
C ASP A 64 -7.43 13.33 16.27
N LYS A 65 -6.22 12.84 16.59
CA LYS A 65 -5.53 13.20 17.83
C LYS A 65 -5.04 14.66 17.83
N LYS A 66 -4.68 15.21 16.66
CA LYS A 66 -4.12 16.55 16.52
C LYS A 66 -5.20 17.62 16.40
N TYR A 67 -6.34 17.29 15.78
CA TYR A 67 -7.41 18.22 15.48
C TYR A 67 -8.71 17.74 16.14
N LYS A 68 -9.29 18.60 16.99
CA LYS A 68 -10.64 18.35 17.53
C LYS A 68 -11.63 18.65 16.41
N ILE A 69 -12.29 17.61 15.90
CA ILE A 69 -13.35 17.77 14.90
C ILE A 69 -14.50 18.51 15.58
N ILE A 70 -14.83 19.71 15.09
CA ILE A 70 -15.95 20.51 15.56
C ILE A 70 -17.04 20.34 14.51
N GLU A 71 -18.06 19.53 14.80
CA GLU A 71 -19.24 19.44 13.94
C GLU A 71 -20.07 20.72 14.13
N ILE A 72 -20.18 21.52 13.07
CA ILE A 72 -21.05 22.71 13.03
C ILE A 72 -22.40 22.21 12.53
N ASN A 73 -23.34 22.11 13.46
CA ASN A 73 -24.75 21.77 13.21
C ASN A 73 -25.52 23.03 12.84
#